data_AF-A0A519MPH0-F1
#
_entry.id   AF-A0A519MPH0-F1
#
_cell.length_a   1.000
_cell.length_b   1.000
_cell.length_c   1.000
_cell.angle_alpha   90.00
_cell.angle_beta   90.00
_cell.angle_gamma   90.00
#
_symmetry.space_group_name_H-M   'P 1'
#
loop_
_entity.id
_entity.type
_entity.pdbx_description
1 polymer ?
#
loop_
_entity_poly.entity_id
_entity_poly.type
_entity_poly.pdbx_seq_one_letter_code
_entity_poly.pdbx_strand_id
1 'polypeptide(L)'
;QAPTLGSAANFALFSSNGAVSNNGMSHLTGNVGTNNGSSTAFGNLDGVMHDNDVASQTASTDLLLAYNQLLAATPTDFPSALLGNGATLSEGVYSIGESASINQTLILDGGGDANAVFIFKIDGALSSSAGSEIILINNAQACNVFWKVEGLVSLATGTIMKGNVIANNAAIVLSSGVMLEGRALSTTGAVTVNGVTVRTPLGCGSPVLTGPAAPPLGSVICYTLFSGNGEVTNSGVSHVTGDVGTNVGLTTGFDDQNVEGTIHDNPDSSTAQAANDLNVAFGHLNVLAHDIELLYPAQFGNDLVLTPHTYLLNAATVLTNKVTLNAQDNPAAVFVIKIVGALSTSTFSEVALINGAQEKNVFWLVDGAVEINDFSEFKGTLICNNAAINLKNGTSLEGRALSTNGGILTDTVIANMPVGCESLGTEDVAARVAAKLYPNPFTDYITVSVEANQGDSTLVIFNSLGQTVTTRKITDATTRIDTDFVSGIYFYKLTDARGNVQSGKLMAK
;
A
#
# COMPACT_ATOMS: atom_id res chain seq x y z
N GLN A 1 31.25 -0.21 -22.85
CA GLN A 1 30.07 -0.99 -22.39
C GLN A 1 30.08 -1.01 -20.87
N ALA A 2 28.91 -0.88 -20.25
CA ALA A 2 28.77 -0.97 -18.80
C ALA A 2 29.17 -2.38 -18.30
N PRO A 3 30.02 -2.49 -17.26
CA PRO A 3 30.28 -3.74 -16.58
C PRO A 3 29.00 -4.32 -15.96
N THR A 4 28.86 -5.65 -15.97
CA THR A 4 27.77 -6.31 -15.24
C THR A 4 28.20 -6.55 -13.79
N LEU A 5 27.27 -6.29 -12.85
CA LEU A 5 27.49 -6.54 -11.43
C LEU A 5 27.01 -7.93 -10.99
N GLY A 6 26.37 -8.72 -11.88
CA GLY A 6 25.78 -10.00 -11.50
C GLY A 6 24.86 -9.88 -10.29
N SER A 7 24.94 -10.81 -9.33
CA SER A 7 24.15 -10.75 -8.10
C SER A 7 24.56 -9.64 -7.14
N ALA A 8 25.77 -9.05 -7.28
CA ALA A 8 26.15 -7.86 -6.51
C ALA A 8 25.28 -6.64 -6.86
N ALA A 9 24.57 -6.67 -7.99
CA ALA A 9 23.56 -5.66 -8.34
C ALA A 9 22.42 -5.58 -7.31
N ASN A 10 22.13 -6.66 -6.59
CA ASN A 10 21.02 -6.70 -5.62
C ASN A 10 21.37 -5.97 -4.31
N PHE A 11 22.64 -5.62 -4.09
CA PHE A 11 23.10 -5.02 -2.84
C PHE A 11 23.23 -3.50 -2.94
N ALA A 12 22.72 -2.82 -1.91
CA ALA A 12 23.01 -1.42 -1.64
C ALA A 12 24.38 -1.27 -0.96
N LEU A 13 24.66 -2.12 0.03
CA LEU A 13 25.92 -2.17 0.79
C LEU A 13 26.45 -3.60 0.79
N PHE A 14 27.70 -3.81 0.41
CA PHE A 14 28.28 -5.15 0.41
C PHE A 14 29.79 -5.16 0.65
N SER A 15 30.26 -6.16 1.40
CA SER A 15 31.69 -6.49 1.48
C SER A 15 31.93 -7.97 1.21
N SER A 16 32.83 -8.29 0.30
CA SER A 16 33.31 -9.66 0.10
C SER A 16 34.06 -10.20 1.31
N ASN A 17 34.75 -9.32 2.07
CA ASN A 17 35.54 -9.67 3.25
C ASN A 17 35.75 -8.43 4.13
N GLY A 18 34.90 -8.28 5.14
CA GLY A 18 34.90 -7.13 6.03
C GLY A 18 33.58 -6.98 6.78
N ALA A 19 33.61 -6.22 7.87
CA ALA A 19 32.40 -5.87 8.61
C ALA A 19 31.56 -4.84 7.83
N VAL A 20 30.24 -4.93 7.96
CA VAL A 20 29.31 -3.93 7.44
C VAL A 20 28.59 -3.34 8.65
N SER A 21 28.64 -2.02 8.83
CA SER A 21 28.18 -1.40 10.07
C SER A 21 27.42 -0.12 9.83
N ASN A 22 26.36 0.06 10.60
CA ASN A 22 25.55 1.27 10.60
C ASN A 22 25.65 1.99 11.95
N ASN A 23 25.62 3.32 11.91
CA ASN A 23 25.42 4.19 13.06
C ASN A 23 24.26 5.14 12.76
N GLY A 24 23.43 5.42 13.76
CA GLY A 24 22.22 6.22 13.57
C GLY A 24 21.19 5.54 12.66
N MET A 25 20.24 6.33 12.18
CA MET A 25 19.11 5.84 11.38
C MET A 25 19.39 6.03 9.89
N SER A 26 19.49 4.93 9.16
CA SER A 26 19.75 4.92 7.72
C SER A 26 18.54 4.38 6.94
N HIS A 27 18.34 4.86 5.72
CA HIS A 27 17.33 4.38 4.79
C HIS A 27 18.00 3.67 3.62
N LEU A 28 17.77 2.36 3.50
CA LEU A 28 18.48 1.52 2.56
C LEU A 28 17.47 0.78 1.68
N THR A 29 17.61 0.89 0.37
CA THR A 29 16.83 0.15 -0.64
C THR A 29 17.78 -0.74 -1.45
N GLY A 30 17.65 -2.04 -1.25
CA GLY A 30 18.57 -3.07 -1.73
C GLY A 30 19.17 -3.86 -0.56
N ASN A 31 19.71 -5.05 -0.87
CA ASN A 31 20.27 -5.94 0.12
C ASN A 31 21.50 -5.34 0.82
N VAL A 32 21.75 -5.79 2.04
CA VAL A 32 22.92 -5.43 2.84
C VAL A 32 23.59 -6.71 3.29
N GLY A 33 24.92 -6.78 3.23
CA GLY A 33 25.56 -8.00 3.70
C GLY A 33 27.06 -8.09 3.54
N THR A 34 27.61 -9.18 4.06
CA THR A 34 29.02 -9.53 3.91
C THR A 34 29.21 -11.03 3.71
N ASN A 35 30.17 -11.40 2.86
CA ASN A 35 30.52 -12.79 2.62
C ASN A 35 31.52 -13.34 3.65
N ASN A 36 32.29 -12.48 4.29
CA ASN A 36 33.15 -12.85 5.40
C ASN A 36 33.22 -11.68 6.39
N GLY A 37 32.37 -11.73 7.41
CA GLY A 37 32.22 -10.68 8.40
C GLY A 37 30.87 -10.76 9.10
N SER A 38 30.39 -9.62 9.59
CA SER A 38 29.04 -9.48 10.11
C SER A 38 28.49 -8.09 9.83
N SER A 39 27.19 -8.03 9.58
CA SER A 39 26.43 -6.80 9.47
C SER A 39 25.84 -6.42 10.82
N THR A 40 26.07 -5.19 11.30
CA THR A 40 25.71 -4.79 12.67
C THR A 40 25.03 -3.42 12.77
N ALA A 41 24.12 -3.30 13.73
CA ALA A 41 23.43 -2.06 14.11
C ALA A 41 22.54 -1.43 13.00
N PHE A 42 22.05 -2.23 12.07
CA PHE A 42 21.00 -1.82 11.12
C PHE A 42 19.61 -1.86 11.79
N GLY A 43 18.72 -0.98 11.35
CA GLY A 43 17.28 -1.05 11.64
C GLY A 43 16.53 -1.75 10.50
N ASN A 44 15.27 -1.39 10.30
CA ASN A 44 14.52 -1.84 9.12
C ASN A 44 15.16 -1.30 7.84
N LEU A 45 15.25 -2.16 6.82
CA LEU A 45 15.70 -1.79 5.48
C LEU A 45 14.79 -2.43 4.42
N ASP A 46 14.73 -1.81 3.25
CA ASP A 46 13.97 -2.30 2.10
C ASP A 46 14.83 -3.24 1.25
N GLY A 47 15.00 -4.46 1.76
CA GLY A 47 15.88 -5.50 1.22
C GLY A 47 16.18 -6.58 2.26
N VAL A 48 17.07 -7.51 1.91
CA VAL A 48 17.42 -8.66 2.75
C VAL A 48 18.86 -8.53 3.29
N MET A 49 19.04 -8.94 4.55
CA MET A 49 20.36 -9.08 5.19
C MET A 49 21.00 -10.42 4.80
N HIS A 50 22.18 -10.38 4.19
CA HIS A 50 22.90 -11.57 3.74
C HIS A 50 24.32 -11.65 4.32
N ASP A 51 24.47 -12.37 5.44
CA ASP A 51 25.76 -12.59 6.09
C ASP A 51 26.21 -14.04 5.97
N ASN A 52 27.36 -14.27 5.32
CA ASN A 52 27.99 -15.59 5.13
C ASN A 52 27.05 -16.69 4.57
N ASP A 53 26.17 -16.34 3.62
CA ASP A 53 25.21 -17.23 2.99
C ASP A 53 25.51 -17.43 1.49
N VAL A 54 24.61 -18.14 0.78
CA VAL A 54 24.79 -18.41 -0.65
C VAL A 54 24.70 -17.13 -1.50
N ALA A 55 23.86 -16.18 -1.10
CA ALA A 55 23.68 -14.93 -1.83
C ALA A 55 24.94 -14.05 -1.71
N SER A 56 25.50 -13.93 -0.50
CA SER A 56 26.73 -13.16 -0.28
C SER A 56 27.96 -13.83 -0.92
N GLN A 57 28.04 -15.17 -0.95
CA GLN A 57 29.08 -15.90 -1.70
C GLN A 57 29.03 -15.63 -3.20
N THR A 58 27.83 -15.67 -3.78
CA THR A 58 27.64 -15.38 -5.21
C THR A 58 27.97 -13.92 -5.51
N ALA A 59 27.50 -12.99 -4.69
CA ALA A 59 27.77 -11.57 -4.85
C ALA A 59 29.27 -11.25 -4.74
N SER A 60 30.00 -11.95 -3.88
CA SER A 60 31.46 -11.80 -3.76
C SER A 60 32.18 -12.20 -5.04
N THR A 61 31.74 -13.30 -5.68
CA THR A 61 32.32 -13.78 -6.94
C THR A 61 32.01 -12.81 -8.08
N ASP A 62 30.76 -12.38 -8.20
CA ASP A 62 30.32 -11.46 -9.26
C ASP A 62 30.92 -10.07 -9.11
N LEU A 63 31.10 -9.58 -7.87
CA LEU A 63 31.80 -8.33 -7.60
C LEU A 63 33.25 -8.36 -8.08
N LEU A 64 33.96 -9.48 -7.87
CA LEU A 64 35.33 -9.63 -8.36
C LEU A 64 35.38 -9.62 -9.90
N LEU A 65 34.41 -10.26 -10.57
CA LEU A 65 34.30 -10.22 -12.03
C LEU A 65 34.05 -8.80 -12.53
N ALA A 66 33.12 -8.07 -11.91
CA ALA A 66 32.83 -6.67 -12.23
C ALA A 66 34.06 -5.76 -12.04
N TYR A 67 34.77 -5.93 -10.93
CA TYR A 67 36.03 -5.22 -10.67
C TYR A 67 37.07 -5.47 -11.77
N ASN A 68 37.24 -6.73 -12.20
CA ASN A 68 38.19 -7.07 -13.27
C ASN A 68 37.79 -6.46 -14.62
N GLN A 69 36.48 -6.36 -14.93
CA GLN A 69 36.00 -5.65 -16.12
C GLN A 69 36.32 -4.15 -16.05
N LEU A 70 36.10 -3.51 -14.89
CA LEU A 70 36.45 -2.10 -14.66
C LEU A 70 37.97 -1.86 -14.74
N LEU A 71 38.78 -2.77 -14.22
CA LEU A 71 40.24 -2.71 -14.31
C LEU A 71 40.70 -2.76 -15.77
N ALA A 72 40.09 -3.65 -16.58
CA ALA A 72 40.42 -3.84 -17.99
C ALA A 72 39.90 -2.72 -18.92
N ALA A 73 38.96 -1.88 -18.46
CA ALA A 73 38.44 -0.76 -19.24
C ALA A 73 39.58 0.20 -19.64
N THR A 74 39.71 0.47 -20.94
CA THR A 74 40.74 1.33 -21.50
C THR A 74 40.40 2.80 -21.23
N PRO A 75 41.27 3.57 -20.54
CA PRO A 75 41.06 4.99 -20.32
C PRO A 75 40.92 5.79 -21.62
N THR A 76 39.97 6.71 -21.65
CA THR A 76 39.79 7.70 -22.73
C THR A 76 40.25 9.09 -22.30
N ASP A 77 40.21 9.37 -20.99
CA ASP A 77 40.41 10.70 -20.43
C ASP A 77 41.26 10.65 -19.14
N PHE A 78 42.02 11.71 -18.89
CA PHE A 78 42.97 11.81 -17.78
C PHE A 78 42.81 13.15 -17.03
N PRO A 79 41.73 13.32 -16.26
CA PRO A 79 41.49 14.56 -15.52
C PRO A 79 42.47 14.70 -14.34
N SER A 80 42.47 15.89 -13.72
CA SER A 80 43.20 16.10 -12.46
C SER A 80 42.52 15.35 -11.31
N ALA A 81 43.25 15.18 -10.20
CA ALA A 81 42.74 14.54 -8.99
C ALA A 81 41.53 15.24 -8.35
N LEU A 82 41.34 16.53 -8.59
CA LEU A 82 40.21 17.30 -8.09
C LEU A 82 39.08 17.28 -9.12
N LEU A 83 38.02 16.55 -8.83
CA LEU A 83 36.77 16.52 -9.58
C LEU A 83 35.75 17.52 -8.99
N GLY A 84 34.83 17.97 -9.82
CA GLY A 84 33.73 18.87 -9.44
C GLY A 84 34.02 20.34 -9.75
N ASN A 85 33.71 21.25 -8.82
CA ASN A 85 33.76 22.71 -9.01
C ASN A 85 32.98 23.20 -10.25
N GLY A 86 31.86 22.55 -10.57
CA GLY A 86 31.02 22.83 -11.73
C GLY A 86 31.48 22.16 -13.02
N ALA A 87 32.51 21.30 -12.99
CA ALA A 87 32.95 20.55 -14.15
C ALA A 87 31.82 19.65 -14.69
N THR A 88 31.68 19.64 -16.01
CA THR A 88 30.78 18.74 -16.75
C THR A 88 31.61 17.74 -17.53
N LEU A 89 31.32 16.45 -17.34
CA LEU A 89 31.97 15.34 -18.02
C LEU A 89 30.96 14.61 -18.89
N SER A 90 31.33 14.28 -20.12
CA SER A 90 30.56 13.41 -21.02
C SER A 90 30.78 11.94 -20.65
N GLU A 91 30.20 11.00 -21.40
CA GLU A 91 30.56 9.58 -21.25
C GLU A 91 32.07 9.36 -21.47
N GLY A 92 32.65 8.38 -20.78
CA GLY A 92 34.08 8.10 -20.88
C GLY A 92 34.63 7.21 -19.76
N VAL A 93 35.90 6.83 -19.94
CA VAL A 93 36.71 6.12 -18.94
C VAL A 93 37.81 7.07 -18.45
N TYR A 94 37.58 7.65 -17.28
CA TYR A 94 38.44 8.63 -16.62
C TYR A 94 39.48 7.93 -15.75
N SER A 95 40.76 8.14 -16.01
CA SER A 95 41.85 7.57 -15.20
C SER A 95 42.59 8.64 -14.42
N ILE A 96 42.61 8.50 -13.10
CA ILE A 96 43.35 9.35 -12.17
C ILE A 96 44.37 8.48 -11.45
N GLY A 97 45.66 8.73 -11.69
CA GLY A 97 46.77 7.91 -11.19
C GLY A 97 47.19 8.19 -9.73
N GLU A 98 46.31 8.82 -8.95
CA GLU A 98 46.56 9.19 -7.56
C GLU A 98 45.24 9.26 -6.77
N SER A 99 45.29 9.70 -5.51
CA SER A 99 44.07 9.90 -4.72
C SER A 99 43.25 11.08 -5.26
N ALA A 100 41.94 10.87 -5.43
CA ALA A 100 41.03 11.86 -5.97
C ALA A 100 40.10 12.44 -4.91
N SER A 101 39.61 13.66 -5.15
CA SER A 101 38.59 14.31 -4.34
C SER A 101 37.48 14.90 -5.19
N ILE A 102 36.25 14.82 -4.70
CA ILE A 102 35.09 15.51 -5.26
C ILE A 102 34.83 16.75 -4.42
N ASN A 103 34.69 17.91 -5.05
CA ASN A 103 34.37 19.16 -4.37
C ASN A 103 33.24 19.90 -5.10
N GLN A 104 32.29 20.46 -4.34
CA GLN A 104 31.10 21.11 -4.90
C GLN A 104 30.39 20.19 -5.91
N THR A 105 29.87 20.76 -7.00
CA THR A 105 29.12 20.03 -8.02
C THR A 105 30.02 19.40 -9.08
N LEU A 106 29.81 18.12 -9.39
CA LEU A 106 30.28 17.42 -10.59
C LEU A 106 29.05 17.07 -11.44
N ILE A 107 29.08 17.38 -12.73
CA ILE A 107 27.97 17.11 -13.65
C ILE A 107 28.38 15.99 -14.60
N LEU A 108 27.55 14.95 -14.71
CA LEU A 108 27.71 13.88 -15.70
C LEU A 108 26.63 14.03 -16.76
N ASP A 109 27.05 14.27 -18.00
CA ASP A 109 26.20 14.57 -19.13
C ASP A 109 26.11 13.37 -20.08
N GLY A 110 24.94 12.75 -20.15
CA GLY A 110 24.70 11.59 -21.02
C GLY A 110 24.59 11.95 -22.50
N GLY A 111 24.58 13.24 -22.87
CA GLY A 111 24.48 13.68 -24.26
C GLY A 111 23.17 13.27 -24.95
N GLY A 112 22.15 12.90 -24.17
CA GLY A 112 20.89 12.36 -24.66
C GLY A 112 20.86 10.83 -24.77
N ASP A 113 21.96 10.12 -24.51
CA ASP A 113 22.02 8.65 -24.53
C ASP A 113 21.83 8.06 -23.13
N ALA A 114 20.77 7.28 -22.95
CA ALA A 114 20.51 6.53 -21.72
C ALA A 114 21.56 5.44 -21.44
N ASN A 115 22.31 5.03 -22.45
CA ASN A 115 23.39 4.05 -22.37
C ASN A 115 24.77 4.69 -22.15
N ALA A 116 24.84 6.01 -21.95
CA ALA A 116 26.07 6.72 -21.65
C ALA A 116 26.74 6.14 -20.40
N VAL A 117 28.01 5.76 -20.50
CA VAL A 117 28.77 5.08 -19.43
C VAL A 117 29.89 5.97 -18.91
N PHE A 118 29.98 6.08 -17.59
CA PHE A 118 31.00 6.83 -16.88
C PHE A 118 31.78 5.89 -15.99
N ILE A 119 33.06 5.68 -16.27
CA ILE A 119 33.94 4.85 -15.45
C ILE A 119 35.06 5.72 -14.91
N PHE A 120 35.13 5.89 -13.59
CA PHE A 120 36.22 6.55 -12.89
C PHE A 120 37.16 5.50 -12.31
N LYS A 121 38.40 5.47 -12.80
CA LYS A 121 39.48 4.61 -12.32
C LYS A 121 40.41 5.46 -11.46
N ILE A 122 40.36 5.28 -10.15
CA ILE A 122 41.13 6.04 -9.16
C ILE A 122 42.21 5.12 -8.58
N ASP A 123 43.48 5.39 -8.87
CA ASP A 123 44.65 4.66 -8.37
C ASP A 123 45.10 5.21 -7.00
N GLY A 124 44.16 5.26 -6.06
CA GLY A 124 44.33 5.84 -4.74
C GLY A 124 43.03 5.93 -3.97
N ALA A 125 43.00 6.74 -2.91
CA ALA A 125 41.79 7.01 -2.14
C ALA A 125 40.82 7.91 -2.92
N LEU A 126 39.51 7.78 -2.64
CA LEU A 126 38.47 8.69 -3.10
C LEU A 126 37.84 9.39 -1.91
N SER A 127 37.79 10.72 -1.94
CA SER A 127 37.15 11.53 -0.90
C SER A 127 36.15 12.53 -1.48
N SER A 128 35.27 13.07 -0.64
CA SER A 128 34.46 14.25 -0.99
C SER A 128 34.58 15.34 0.06
N SER A 129 34.37 16.59 -0.34
CA SER A 129 34.11 17.69 0.60
C SER A 129 32.64 17.63 1.07
N ALA A 130 32.35 18.19 2.25
CA ALA A 130 30.99 18.21 2.79
C ALA A 130 30.03 18.91 1.80
N GLY A 131 28.86 18.30 1.59
CA GLY A 131 27.85 18.82 0.65
C GLY A 131 28.24 18.75 -0.83
N SER A 132 29.28 18.00 -1.21
CA SER A 132 29.58 17.77 -2.64
C SER A 132 28.45 17.00 -3.30
N GLU A 133 28.20 17.27 -4.58
CA GLU A 133 27.05 16.73 -5.29
C GLU A 133 27.42 16.27 -6.70
N ILE A 134 26.91 15.12 -7.10
CA ILE A 134 26.96 14.64 -8.48
C ILE A 134 25.56 14.76 -9.09
N ILE A 135 25.46 15.53 -10.18
CA ILE A 135 24.22 15.72 -10.94
C ILE A 135 24.32 14.93 -12.25
N LEU A 136 23.26 14.19 -12.56
CA LEU A 136 23.09 13.51 -13.85
C LEU A 136 22.18 14.36 -14.73
N ILE A 137 22.61 14.65 -15.95
CA ILE A 137 21.81 15.39 -16.93
C ILE A 137 21.75 14.64 -18.26
N ASN A 138 20.79 15.05 -19.11
CA ASN A 138 20.65 14.57 -20.49
C ASN A 138 20.73 13.04 -20.61
N ASN A 139 19.86 12.34 -19.87
CA ASN A 139 19.73 10.88 -19.84
C ASN A 139 20.88 10.10 -19.21
N ALA A 140 21.90 10.73 -18.59
CA ALA A 140 22.83 9.99 -17.75
C ALA A 140 22.08 9.23 -16.62
N GLN A 141 22.42 7.96 -16.42
CA GLN A 141 21.77 7.09 -15.43
C GLN A 141 22.78 6.65 -14.36
N ALA A 142 22.39 6.68 -13.09
CA ALA A 142 23.28 6.29 -11.99
C ALA A 142 23.76 4.84 -12.12
N CYS A 143 22.94 3.94 -12.67
CA CYS A 143 23.32 2.55 -12.90
C CYS A 143 24.49 2.38 -13.90
N ASN A 144 24.74 3.38 -14.77
CA ASN A 144 25.85 3.41 -15.73
C ASN A 144 27.09 4.20 -15.24
N VAL A 145 27.09 4.65 -13.98
CA VAL A 145 28.22 5.34 -13.36
C VAL A 145 28.98 4.35 -12.46
N PHE A 146 30.29 4.25 -12.61
CA PHE A 146 31.14 3.33 -11.86
C PHE A 146 32.37 4.03 -11.30
N TRP A 147 32.67 3.78 -10.04
CA TRP A 147 33.87 4.28 -9.36
C TRP A 147 34.70 3.09 -8.92
N LYS A 148 35.78 2.80 -9.66
CA LYS A 148 36.76 1.77 -9.30
C LYS A 148 37.90 2.45 -8.55
N VAL A 149 38.03 2.15 -7.26
CA VAL A 149 38.92 2.86 -6.33
C VAL A 149 39.91 1.89 -5.72
N GLU A 150 41.21 2.14 -5.85
CA GLU A 150 42.31 1.32 -5.28
C GLU A 150 42.70 1.74 -3.85
N GLY A 151 41.76 2.32 -3.10
CA GLY A 151 42.02 2.89 -1.78
C GLY A 151 40.75 3.21 -1.02
N LEU A 152 40.91 3.80 0.16
CA LEU A 152 39.80 4.19 1.03
C LEU A 152 38.82 5.09 0.27
N VAL A 153 37.54 4.76 0.32
CA VAL A 153 36.46 5.69 -0.04
C VAL A 153 35.96 6.36 1.23
N SER A 154 36.00 7.68 1.29
CA SER A 154 35.53 8.47 2.43
C SER A 154 34.67 9.63 1.96
N LEU A 155 33.35 9.44 1.95
CA LEU A 155 32.40 10.49 1.57
C LEU A 155 32.00 11.32 2.79
N ALA A 156 32.22 12.63 2.71
CA ALA A 156 31.92 13.58 3.78
C ALA A 156 30.42 13.83 3.94
N THR A 157 30.07 14.46 5.07
CA THR A 157 28.69 14.76 5.46
C THR A 157 27.90 15.43 4.34
N GLY A 158 26.67 14.96 4.11
CA GLY A 158 25.75 15.54 3.14
C GLY A 158 26.15 15.37 1.67
N THR A 159 27.10 14.48 1.34
CA THR A 159 27.47 14.23 -0.06
C THR A 159 26.32 13.57 -0.81
N ILE A 160 26.01 14.07 -2.01
CA ILE A 160 25.07 13.47 -2.95
C ILE A 160 25.88 12.74 -4.02
N MET A 161 25.90 11.41 -3.94
CA MET A 161 26.72 10.53 -4.76
C MET A 161 25.86 9.76 -5.77
N LYS A 162 26.41 9.51 -6.96
CA LYS A 162 25.77 8.69 -8.01
C LYS A 162 26.70 7.57 -8.44
N GLY A 163 26.16 6.36 -8.58
CA GLY A 163 26.84 5.24 -9.20
C GLY A 163 27.32 4.13 -8.28
N ASN A 164 27.92 3.13 -8.90
CA ASN A 164 28.42 1.93 -8.26
C ASN A 164 29.85 2.18 -7.76
N VAL A 165 30.00 2.37 -6.46
CA VAL A 165 31.30 2.58 -5.82
C VAL A 165 31.90 1.24 -5.44
N ILE A 166 33.04 0.92 -6.03
CA ILE A 166 33.76 -0.33 -5.84
C ILE A 166 35.15 -0.01 -5.28
N ALA A 167 35.32 -0.24 -3.98
CA ALA A 167 36.60 -0.13 -3.30
C ALA A 167 37.35 -1.47 -3.35
N ASN A 168 38.48 -1.50 -4.02
CA ASN A 168 39.32 -2.68 -4.09
C ASN A 168 40.28 -2.73 -2.91
N ASN A 169 40.27 -3.82 -2.15
CA ASN A 169 41.15 -4.03 -0.99
C ASN A 169 41.15 -2.86 0.02
N ALA A 170 40.04 -2.13 0.11
CA ALA A 170 39.90 -0.95 0.95
C ALA A 170 38.49 -0.81 1.52
N ALA A 171 38.41 -0.03 2.61
CA ALA A 171 37.15 0.29 3.28
C ALA A 171 36.36 1.37 2.53
N ILE A 172 35.06 1.44 2.82
CA ILE A 172 34.15 2.52 2.42
C ILE A 172 33.55 3.13 3.68
N VAL A 173 33.62 4.45 3.80
CA VAL A 173 33.03 5.22 4.88
C VAL A 173 32.08 6.26 4.30
N LEU A 174 30.80 6.14 4.63
CA LEU A 174 29.77 7.11 4.29
C LEU A 174 29.38 7.89 5.55
N SER A 175 29.72 9.17 5.59
CA SER A 175 29.43 10.04 6.74
C SER A 175 27.94 10.39 6.84
N SER A 176 27.59 11.10 7.93
CA SER A 176 26.21 11.54 8.19
C SER A 176 25.53 12.19 6.99
N GLY A 177 24.33 11.75 6.65
CA GLY A 177 23.49 12.37 5.63
C GLY A 177 23.99 12.18 4.19
N VAL A 178 24.93 11.27 3.94
CA VAL A 178 25.27 10.90 2.56
C VAL A 178 24.04 10.31 1.86
N MET A 179 23.75 10.79 0.65
CA MET A 179 22.70 10.28 -0.22
C MET A 179 23.35 9.63 -1.44
N LEU A 180 23.26 8.31 -1.56
CA LEU A 180 23.83 7.54 -2.66
C LEU A 180 22.71 6.89 -3.48
N GLU A 181 22.52 7.36 -4.71
CA GLU A 181 21.81 6.59 -5.73
C GLU A 181 22.82 5.73 -6.47
N GLY A 182 22.94 4.48 -6.04
CA GLY A 182 24.12 3.69 -6.34
C GLY A 182 24.32 2.53 -5.38
N ARG A 183 25.57 2.12 -5.24
CA ARG A 183 25.99 0.99 -4.41
C ARG A 183 27.33 1.28 -3.75
N ALA A 184 27.55 0.76 -2.55
CA ALA A 184 28.84 0.76 -1.86
C ALA A 184 29.33 -0.67 -1.68
N LEU A 185 30.28 -1.07 -2.53
CA LEU A 185 30.75 -2.44 -2.68
C LEU A 185 32.26 -2.51 -2.41
N SER A 186 32.71 -3.40 -1.51
CA SER A 186 34.13 -3.61 -1.23
C SER A 186 34.56 -5.04 -1.56
N THR A 187 35.66 -5.21 -2.29
CA THR A 187 36.24 -6.54 -2.56
C THR A 187 36.98 -7.12 -1.35
N THR A 188 37.48 -6.27 -0.45
CA THR A 188 38.00 -6.61 0.88
C THR A 188 38.14 -5.32 1.65
N GLY A 189 37.41 -5.17 2.75
CA GLY A 189 37.38 -3.94 3.55
C GLY A 189 36.02 -3.73 4.21
N ALA A 190 36.02 -2.95 5.29
CA ALA A 190 34.79 -2.64 6.00
C ALA A 190 33.93 -1.64 5.20
N VAL A 191 32.60 -1.75 5.32
CA VAL A 191 31.66 -0.72 4.85
C VAL A 191 30.97 -0.14 6.07
N THR A 192 31.21 1.14 6.34
CA THR A 192 30.68 1.85 7.51
C THR A 192 29.83 3.01 7.06
N VAL A 193 28.59 3.05 7.53
CA VAL A 193 27.63 4.11 7.22
C VAL A 193 27.11 4.77 8.48
N ASN A 194 26.81 6.06 8.41
CA ASN A 194 26.21 6.81 9.51
C ASN A 194 25.04 7.64 9.00
N GLY A 195 23.81 7.31 9.39
CA GLY A 195 22.61 8.07 9.04
C GLY A 195 22.50 8.43 7.56
N VAL A 196 22.58 7.44 6.67
CA VAL A 196 22.66 7.62 5.21
C VAL A 196 21.34 7.27 4.51
N THR A 197 21.17 7.75 3.29
CA THR A 197 20.19 7.19 2.34
C THR A 197 20.93 6.53 1.20
N VAL A 198 20.79 5.21 1.02
CA VAL A 198 21.38 4.47 -0.11
C VAL A 198 20.29 3.72 -0.84
N ARG A 199 20.17 3.94 -2.14
CA ARG A 199 19.18 3.26 -2.98
C ARG A 199 19.87 2.69 -4.21
N THR A 200 19.66 1.40 -4.44
CA THR A 200 20.09 0.78 -5.70
C THR A 200 19.45 1.53 -6.88
N PRO A 201 20.25 1.85 -7.93
CA PRO A 201 19.77 2.67 -9.03
C PRO A 201 18.79 1.89 -9.91
N LEU A 202 17.77 2.58 -10.39
CA LEU A 202 16.85 2.10 -11.41
C LEU A 202 17.49 2.21 -12.81
N GLY A 203 16.85 1.59 -13.82
CA GLY A 203 17.35 1.60 -15.20
C GLY A 203 18.37 0.50 -15.47
N CYS A 204 19.10 0.62 -16.58
CA CYS A 204 20.12 -0.35 -17.04
C CYS A 204 19.67 -1.83 -17.05
N GLY A 205 18.39 -2.10 -17.30
CA GLY A 205 17.83 -3.46 -17.29
C GLY A 205 17.49 -4.03 -15.91
N SER A 206 17.55 -3.21 -14.85
CA SER A 206 17.00 -3.59 -13.55
C SER A 206 15.51 -3.94 -13.69
N PRO A 207 15.02 -5.03 -13.08
CA PRO A 207 13.61 -5.39 -13.13
C PRO A 207 12.72 -4.27 -12.60
N VAL A 208 11.62 -4.01 -13.29
CA VAL A 208 10.56 -3.12 -12.79
C VAL A 208 9.83 -3.86 -11.68
N LEU A 209 9.79 -3.26 -10.48
CA LEU A 209 9.08 -3.84 -9.35
C LEU A 209 7.56 -3.63 -9.53
N THR A 210 6.82 -4.73 -9.47
CA THR A 210 5.35 -4.73 -9.56
C THR A 210 4.69 -5.06 -8.23
N GLY A 211 5.41 -5.68 -7.29
CA GLY A 211 4.83 -6.29 -6.10
C GLY A 211 3.96 -7.51 -6.43
N PRO A 212 3.22 -8.03 -5.43
CA PRO A 212 2.35 -9.18 -5.59
C PRO A 212 1.05 -8.84 -6.35
N ALA A 213 0.27 -9.85 -6.70
CA ALA A 213 -1.09 -9.63 -7.20
C ALA A 213 -2.00 -9.08 -6.08
N ALA A 214 -2.71 -7.99 -6.36
CA ALA A 214 -3.70 -7.42 -5.45
C ALA A 214 -4.82 -8.44 -5.13
N PRO A 215 -5.35 -8.45 -3.89
CA PRO A 215 -6.45 -9.33 -3.51
C PRO A 215 -7.76 -8.95 -4.23
N PRO A 216 -8.60 -9.93 -4.58
CA PRO A 216 -9.96 -9.64 -5.04
C PRO A 216 -10.80 -9.15 -3.86
N LEU A 217 -11.23 -7.89 -3.90
CA LEU A 217 -12.07 -7.30 -2.85
C LEU A 217 -13.57 -7.56 -3.04
N GLY A 218 -14.03 -8.06 -4.19
CA GLY A 218 -15.45 -8.34 -4.43
C GLY A 218 -16.36 -7.16 -4.07
N SER A 219 -17.48 -7.40 -3.38
CA SER A 219 -18.39 -6.34 -2.93
C SER A 219 -17.83 -5.49 -1.79
N VAL A 220 -16.89 -6.00 -0.98
CA VAL A 220 -16.30 -5.23 0.13
C VAL A 220 -15.48 -4.03 -0.35
N ILE A 221 -15.19 -3.95 -1.66
CA ILE A 221 -14.60 -2.76 -2.28
C ILE A 221 -15.48 -1.51 -2.13
N CYS A 222 -16.80 -1.66 -1.98
CA CYS A 222 -17.72 -0.53 -1.79
C CYS A 222 -17.83 -0.04 -0.34
N TYR A 223 -17.24 -0.78 0.61
CA TYR A 223 -17.21 -0.39 2.02
C TYR A 223 -15.94 0.36 2.37
N THR A 224 -16.10 1.38 3.20
CA THR A 224 -14.98 2.12 3.81
C THR A 224 -14.71 1.64 5.22
N LEU A 225 -15.76 1.38 5.99
CA LEU A 225 -15.69 0.84 7.35
C LEU A 225 -16.59 -0.39 7.43
N PHE A 226 -16.01 -1.57 7.63
CA PHE A 226 -16.80 -2.80 7.65
C PHE A 226 -16.28 -3.84 8.64
N SER A 227 -17.19 -4.41 9.43
CA SER A 227 -16.89 -5.58 10.27
C SER A 227 -17.70 -6.80 9.81
N GLY A 228 -17.02 -7.91 9.57
CA GLY A 228 -17.68 -9.21 9.36
C GLY A 228 -18.36 -9.73 10.61
N ASN A 229 -17.82 -9.41 11.80
CA ASN A 229 -18.42 -9.75 13.09
C ASN A 229 -17.91 -8.82 14.20
N GLY A 230 -18.75 -7.89 14.63
CA GLY A 230 -18.43 -6.87 15.63
C GLY A 230 -19.21 -5.58 15.39
N GLU A 231 -19.43 -4.80 16.44
CA GLU A 231 -20.09 -3.49 16.32
C GLU A 231 -19.24 -2.50 15.53
N VAL A 232 -19.88 -1.62 14.76
CA VAL A 232 -19.22 -0.50 14.07
C VAL A 232 -19.80 0.80 14.62
N THR A 233 -19.04 1.47 15.48
CA THR A 233 -19.54 2.56 16.31
C THR A 233 -18.71 3.82 16.12
N ASN A 234 -19.40 4.92 15.84
CA ASN A 234 -18.79 6.25 15.73
C ASN A 234 -19.10 7.14 16.94
N SER A 235 -18.10 7.90 17.36
CA SER A 235 -18.24 9.08 18.22
C SER A 235 -17.82 10.35 17.49
N GLY A 236 -18.34 11.50 17.93
CA GLY A 236 -18.05 12.78 17.29
C GLY A 236 -18.62 12.89 15.86
N VAL A 237 -18.09 13.82 15.08
CA VAL A 237 -18.56 14.11 13.72
C VAL A 237 -17.56 13.55 12.71
N SER A 238 -17.93 12.45 12.06
CA SER A 238 -17.10 11.77 11.07
C SER A 238 -17.67 11.94 9.67
N HIS A 239 -16.79 12.04 8.68
CA HIS A 239 -17.14 12.10 7.26
C HIS A 239 -16.63 10.84 6.57
N VAL A 240 -17.51 10.13 5.86
CA VAL A 240 -17.17 8.87 5.19
C VAL A 240 -17.62 8.90 3.74
N THR A 241 -16.74 8.55 2.81
CA THR A 241 -17.11 8.24 1.41
C THR A 241 -17.03 6.74 1.23
N GLY A 242 -18.14 6.08 0.90
CA GLY A 242 -18.34 4.63 0.82
C GLY A 242 -19.24 4.06 1.92
N ASP A 243 -19.66 2.81 1.77
CA ASP A 243 -20.61 2.16 2.68
C ASP A 243 -19.98 1.89 4.05
N VAL A 244 -20.82 1.90 5.09
CA VAL A 244 -20.43 1.56 6.47
C VAL A 244 -21.37 0.52 7.04
N GLY A 245 -20.85 -0.51 7.70
CA GLY A 245 -21.73 -1.60 8.15
C GLY A 245 -21.07 -2.71 8.94
N THR A 246 -21.91 -3.57 9.53
CA THR A 246 -21.48 -4.84 10.11
C THR A 246 -22.41 -5.98 9.72
N ASN A 247 -21.84 -7.17 9.54
CA ASN A 247 -22.62 -8.39 9.30
C ASN A 247 -23.04 -9.13 10.58
N VAL A 248 -22.45 -8.82 11.73
CA VAL A 248 -22.90 -9.30 13.05
C VAL A 248 -22.69 -8.20 14.08
N GLY A 249 -23.78 -7.60 14.55
CA GLY A 249 -23.74 -6.46 15.48
C GLY A 249 -24.66 -5.35 15.02
N LEU A 250 -24.38 -4.13 15.45
CA LEU A 250 -25.05 -2.92 15.00
C LEU A 250 -24.04 -1.90 14.48
N THR A 251 -24.48 -1.07 13.53
CA THR A 251 -23.77 0.13 13.12
C THR A 251 -24.44 1.34 13.75
N THR A 252 -23.71 2.17 14.49
CA THR A 252 -24.29 3.29 15.26
C THR A 252 -23.40 4.52 15.29
N GLY A 253 -24.01 5.70 15.51
CA GLY A 253 -23.29 6.96 15.73
C GLY A 253 -22.84 7.69 14.46
N PHE A 254 -23.13 7.16 13.27
CA PHE A 254 -22.93 7.84 11.99
C PHE A 254 -24.16 8.68 11.63
N ASP A 255 -23.94 9.79 10.92
CA ASP A 255 -24.99 10.68 10.41
C ASP A 255 -25.06 10.54 8.90
N ASP A 256 -26.24 10.20 8.36
CA ASP A 256 -26.50 10.05 6.92
C ASP A 256 -26.02 11.25 6.09
N GLN A 257 -26.05 12.47 6.64
CA GLN A 257 -25.60 13.66 5.92
C GLN A 257 -24.08 13.73 5.71
N ASN A 258 -23.32 12.97 6.51
CA ASN A 258 -21.87 12.95 6.47
C ASN A 258 -21.31 11.65 5.87
N VAL A 259 -22.17 10.74 5.41
CA VAL A 259 -21.80 9.51 4.72
C VAL A 259 -22.21 9.58 3.26
N GLU A 260 -21.25 9.72 2.35
CA GLU A 260 -21.45 9.56 0.91
C GLU A 260 -21.39 8.06 0.56
N GLY A 261 -22.46 7.35 0.93
CA GLY A 261 -22.60 5.90 0.84
C GLY A 261 -23.86 5.43 1.56
N THR A 262 -23.97 4.13 1.82
CA THR A 262 -25.07 3.53 2.59
C THR A 262 -24.61 3.17 3.99
N ILE A 263 -25.40 3.57 5.00
CA ILE A 263 -25.25 3.10 6.37
C ILE A 263 -26.10 1.83 6.54
N HIS A 264 -25.45 0.70 6.80
CA HIS A 264 -26.10 -0.56 7.09
C HIS A 264 -26.28 -0.73 8.60
N ASP A 265 -27.31 -0.09 9.17
CA ASP A 265 -27.59 -0.09 10.63
C ASP A 265 -27.66 -1.49 11.25
N ASN A 266 -28.14 -2.46 10.47
CA ASN A 266 -28.28 -3.87 10.84
C ASN A 266 -27.74 -4.75 9.69
N PRO A 267 -27.35 -6.00 9.98
CA PRO A 267 -26.94 -6.94 8.94
C PRO A 267 -28.02 -7.16 7.88
N ASP A 268 -27.60 -7.17 6.61
CA ASP A 268 -28.43 -7.40 5.44
C ASP A 268 -27.70 -8.25 4.37
N SER A 269 -28.26 -8.34 3.17
CA SER A 269 -27.66 -9.12 2.07
C SER A 269 -26.33 -8.53 1.59
N SER A 270 -26.17 -7.20 1.62
CA SER A 270 -24.93 -6.53 1.22
C SER A 270 -23.82 -6.85 2.22
N THR A 271 -24.10 -6.69 3.52
CA THR A 271 -23.12 -7.00 4.57
C THR A 271 -22.76 -8.48 4.59
N ALA A 272 -23.70 -9.38 4.29
CA ALA A 272 -23.45 -10.81 4.20
C ALA A 272 -22.50 -11.16 3.03
N GLN A 273 -22.71 -10.55 1.87
CA GLN A 273 -21.81 -10.74 0.72
C GLN A 273 -20.44 -10.11 0.98
N ALA A 274 -20.39 -8.91 1.55
CA ALA A 274 -19.14 -8.23 1.91
C ALA A 274 -18.32 -9.03 2.93
N ALA A 275 -18.96 -9.69 3.90
CA ALA A 275 -18.27 -10.58 4.83
C ALA A 275 -17.63 -11.80 4.13
N ASN A 276 -18.32 -12.39 3.15
CA ASN A 276 -17.76 -13.49 2.36
C ASN A 276 -16.56 -13.02 1.53
N ASP A 277 -16.69 -11.89 0.83
CA ASP A 277 -15.63 -11.35 -0.02
C ASP A 277 -14.43 -10.85 0.80
N LEU A 278 -14.66 -10.29 1.99
CA LEU A 278 -13.60 -9.95 2.93
C LEU A 278 -12.80 -11.20 3.36
N ASN A 279 -13.46 -12.32 3.63
CA ASN A 279 -12.79 -13.57 3.96
C ASN A 279 -11.95 -14.11 2.78
N VAL A 280 -12.41 -13.91 1.54
CA VAL A 280 -11.64 -14.25 0.33
C VAL A 280 -10.39 -13.37 0.22
N ALA A 281 -10.54 -12.05 0.39
CA ALA A 281 -9.43 -11.11 0.34
C ALA A 281 -8.39 -11.40 1.45
N PHE A 282 -8.86 -11.66 2.68
CA PHE A 282 -8.02 -12.10 3.80
C PHE A 282 -7.25 -13.38 3.45
N GLY A 283 -7.96 -14.41 2.94
CA GLY A 283 -7.36 -15.68 2.54
C GLY A 283 -6.26 -15.53 1.48
N HIS A 284 -6.50 -14.68 0.48
CA HIS A 284 -5.52 -14.34 -0.55
C HIS A 284 -4.26 -13.71 0.05
N LEU A 285 -4.40 -12.66 0.86
CA LEU A 285 -3.25 -11.97 1.47
C LEU A 285 -2.48 -12.88 2.43
N ASN A 286 -3.18 -13.73 3.19
CA ASN A 286 -2.57 -14.58 4.20
C ASN A 286 -1.59 -15.60 3.58
N VAL A 287 -1.90 -16.13 2.40
CA VAL A 287 -1.06 -17.13 1.72
C VAL A 287 0.07 -16.54 0.88
N LEU A 288 0.10 -15.22 0.66
CA LEU A 288 1.22 -14.58 -0.04
C LEU A 288 2.52 -14.82 0.73
N ALA A 289 3.53 -15.33 0.03
CA ALA A 289 4.90 -15.36 0.52
C ALA A 289 5.41 -13.92 0.66
N HIS A 290 6.20 -13.65 1.70
CA HIS A 290 6.87 -12.36 1.83
C HIS A 290 8.17 -12.37 1.03
N ASP A 291 8.51 -11.23 0.44
CA ASP A 291 9.78 -11.00 -0.23
C ASP A 291 10.82 -10.48 0.76
N ILE A 292 10.38 -9.60 1.69
CA ILE A 292 11.23 -8.92 2.66
C ILE A 292 10.61 -9.01 4.05
N GLU A 293 11.39 -9.43 5.05
CA GLU A 293 11.04 -9.31 6.46
C GLU A 293 11.69 -8.05 7.06
N LEU A 294 10.87 -7.17 7.61
CA LEU A 294 11.32 -5.99 8.36
C LEU A 294 11.56 -6.41 9.81
N LEU A 295 12.83 -6.66 10.13
CA LEU A 295 13.27 -7.33 11.36
C LEU A 295 13.02 -6.55 12.66
N TYR A 296 12.66 -5.27 12.59
CA TYR A 296 12.46 -4.41 13.76
C TYR A 296 11.07 -3.75 13.76
N PRO A 297 9.98 -4.50 13.95
CA PRO A 297 8.62 -3.94 13.89
C PRO A 297 8.32 -2.80 14.87
N ALA A 298 8.97 -2.80 16.03
CA ALA A 298 8.88 -1.72 17.02
C ALA A 298 9.53 -0.39 16.55
N GLN A 299 10.31 -0.41 15.47
CA GLN A 299 10.96 0.76 14.86
C GLN A 299 10.33 1.15 13.51
N PHE A 300 9.19 0.56 13.14
CA PHE A 300 8.54 0.81 11.86
C PHE A 300 8.14 2.29 11.69
N GLY A 301 8.17 2.78 10.45
CA GLY A 301 8.09 4.21 10.15
C GLY A 301 9.46 4.89 10.22
N ASN A 302 9.53 6.02 10.93
CA ASN A 302 10.72 6.86 11.03
C ASN A 302 11.33 7.22 9.67
N ASP A 303 10.52 7.64 8.72
CA ASP A 303 10.90 7.97 7.33
C ASP A 303 11.40 6.77 6.51
N LEU A 304 11.14 5.52 6.95
CA LEU A 304 11.36 4.32 6.15
C LEU A 304 10.67 4.44 4.79
N VAL A 305 11.39 4.06 3.74
CA VAL A 305 10.87 4.01 2.38
C VAL A 305 10.85 2.57 1.89
N LEU A 306 9.69 2.12 1.42
CA LEU A 306 9.47 0.79 0.89
C LEU A 306 9.17 0.85 -0.61
N THR A 307 9.42 -0.26 -1.29
CA THR A 307 9.19 -0.46 -2.72
C THR A 307 8.17 -1.60 -2.94
N PRO A 308 7.71 -1.86 -4.18
CA PRO A 308 6.64 -2.83 -4.41
C PRO A 308 7.03 -4.27 -4.08
N HIS A 309 6.62 -4.76 -2.91
CA HIS A 309 6.87 -6.10 -2.39
C HIS A 309 5.76 -6.55 -1.43
N THR A 310 5.81 -7.83 -1.06
CA THR A 310 5.16 -8.34 0.15
C THR A 310 6.13 -8.25 1.33
N TYR A 311 5.78 -7.46 2.34
CA TYR A 311 6.54 -7.28 3.57
C TYR A 311 5.96 -8.10 4.72
N LEU A 312 6.84 -8.59 5.59
CA LEU A 312 6.49 -9.20 6.87
C LEU A 312 7.07 -8.38 8.04
N LEU A 313 6.23 -8.08 9.02
CA LEU A 313 6.59 -7.57 10.33
C LEU A 313 6.12 -8.60 11.36
N ASN A 314 7.02 -9.48 11.80
CA ASN A 314 6.66 -10.67 12.58
C ASN A 314 6.56 -10.41 14.10
N ALA A 315 5.99 -9.25 14.47
CA ALA A 315 5.71 -8.87 15.86
C ALA A 315 4.69 -7.72 15.91
N ALA A 316 4.30 -7.33 17.13
CA ALA A 316 3.60 -6.08 17.35
C ALA A 316 4.39 -4.90 16.75
N THR A 317 3.70 -4.08 15.97
CA THR A 317 4.28 -3.03 15.13
C THR A 317 3.80 -1.68 15.61
N VAL A 318 4.73 -0.72 15.67
CA VAL A 318 4.39 0.69 15.93
C VAL A 318 4.86 1.52 14.74
N LEU A 319 3.92 2.08 13.97
CA LEU A 319 4.22 3.06 12.93
C LEU A 319 4.51 4.42 13.60
N THR A 320 5.78 4.76 13.71
CA THR A 320 6.23 6.04 14.28
C THR A 320 6.49 7.04 13.16
N ASN A 321 6.02 8.28 13.28
CA ASN A 321 6.18 9.32 12.25
C ASN A 321 5.68 8.83 10.89
N LYS A 322 6.55 8.69 9.89
CA LYS A 322 6.16 8.42 8.50
C LYS A 322 6.73 7.11 7.97
N VAL A 323 5.95 6.41 7.14
CA VAL A 323 6.43 5.41 6.18
C VAL A 323 6.06 5.87 4.77
N THR A 324 6.99 5.73 3.81
CA THR A 324 6.76 6.13 2.42
C THR A 324 6.75 4.91 1.50
N LEU A 325 5.72 4.77 0.69
CA LEU A 325 5.62 3.74 -0.35
C LEU A 325 5.96 4.36 -1.70
N ASN A 326 7.05 3.88 -2.29
CA ASN A 326 7.61 4.40 -3.53
C ASN A 326 7.41 3.40 -4.65
N ALA A 327 6.51 3.72 -5.59
CA ALA A 327 6.21 2.80 -6.68
C ALA A 327 7.22 2.84 -7.85
N GLN A 328 8.28 3.63 -7.74
CA GLN A 328 9.36 3.69 -8.74
C GLN A 328 8.83 3.94 -10.16
N ASP A 329 7.90 4.89 -10.27
CA ASP A 329 7.21 5.30 -11.49
C ASP A 329 6.30 4.24 -12.12
N ASN A 330 6.00 3.16 -11.39
CA ASN A 330 5.03 2.14 -11.79
C ASN A 330 3.69 2.31 -11.04
N PRO A 331 2.69 3.00 -11.60
CA PRO A 331 1.42 3.25 -10.89
C PRO A 331 0.57 2.00 -10.67
N ALA A 332 0.88 0.88 -11.34
CA ALA A 332 0.21 -0.40 -11.12
C ALA A 332 0.87 -1.21 -9.99
N ALA A 333 1.93 -0.70 -9.36
CA ALA A 333 2.67 -1.43 -8.36
C ALA A 333 1.87 -1.63 -7.07
N VAL A 334 2.00 -2.82 -6.49
CA VAL A 334 1.26 -3.28 -5.32
C VAL A 334 2.18 -3.40 -4.11
N PHE A 335 1.66 -2.99 -2.95
CA PHE A 335 2.32 -3.13 -1.66
C PHE A 335 1.45 -3.98 -0.76
N VAL A 336 2.01 -5.05 -0.19
CA VAL A 336 1.33 -5.84 0.84
C VAL A 336 2.19 -5.82 2.10
N ILE A 337 1.63 -5.38 3.23
CA ILE A 337 2.33 -5.30 4.52
C ILE A 337 1.60 -6.23 5.49
N LYS A 338 2.24 -7.35 5.83
CA LYS A 338 1.71 -8.36 6.75
C LYS A 338 2.29 -8.14 8.15
N ILE A 339 1.43 -8.02 9.15
CA ILE A 339 1.80 -7.80 10.55
C ILE A 339 1.28 -8.96 11.39
N VAL A 340 2.19 -9.65 12.07
CA VAL A 340 1.87 -10.73 13.02
C VAL A 340 1.91 -10.13 14.42
N GLY A 341 0.79 -9.53 14.83
CA GLY A 341 0.65 -8.81 16.09
C GLY A 341 -0.19 -7.55 15.96
N ALA A 342 -0.35 -6.83 17.07
CA ALA A 342 -1.06 -5.56 17.07
C ALA A 342 -0.33 -4.50 16.24
N LEU A 343 -1.08 -3.63 15.57
CA LEU A 343 -0.57 -2.42 14.92
C LEU A 343 -1.03 -1.21 15.74
N SER A 344 -0.10 -0.36 16.15
CA SER A 344 -0.42 0.99 16.59
C SER A 344 0.37 2.03 15.81
N THR A 345 -0.07 3.29 15.85
CA THR A 345 0.68 4.40 15.27
C THR A 345 1.08 5.43 16.34
N SER A 346 2.07 6.27 16.09
CA SER A 346 2.21 7.52 16.85
C SER A 346 1.08 8.49 16.48
N THR A 347 0.85 9.52 17.29
CA THR A 347 0.04 10.66 16.83
C THR A 347 0.70 11.31 15.61
N PHE A 348 -0.11 11.91 14.73
CA PHE A 348 0.36 12.55 13.49
C PHE A 348 1.19 11.62 12.60
N SER A 349 1.00 10.30 12.68
CA SER A 349 1.72 9.38 11.80
C SER A 349 1.24 9.50 10.36
N GLU A 350 2.09 9.15 9.40
CA GLU A 350 1.79 9.31 7.97
C GLU A 350 2.18 8.07 7.16
N VAL A 351 1.27 7.61 6.31
CA VAL A 351 1.58 6.75 5.17
C VAL A 351 1.63 7.65 3.93
N ALA A 352 2.83 7.85 3.39
CA ALA A 352 3.06 8.69 2.22
C ALA A 352 3.20 7.84 0.96
N LEU A 353 2.72 8.35 -0.19
CA LEU A 353 2.80 7.70 -1.49
C LEU A 353 3.61 8.59 -2.45
N ILE A 354 4.60 8.03 -3.14
CA ILE A 354 5.42 8.78 -4.10
C ILE A 354 5.63 7.99 -5.41
N ASN A 355 6.04 8.72 -6.45
CA ASN A 355 6.44 8.16 -7.75
C ASN A 355 5.43 7.17 -8.32
N GLY A 356 4.16 7.58 -8.35
CA GLY A 356 3.06 6.80 -8.91
C GLY A 356 2.36 5.85 -7.95
N ALA A 357 2.81 5.68 -6.69
CA ALA A 357 2.12 4.83 -5.74
C ALA A 357 0.67 5.29 -5.52
N GLN A 358 -0.26 4.33 -5.46
CA GLN A 358 -1.70 4.59 -5.34
C GLN A 358 -2.26 3.81 -4.15
N GLU A 359 -3.07 4.46 -3.32
CA GLU A 359 -3.67 3.91 -2.12
C GLU A 359 -4.53 2.66 -2.39
N LYS A 360 -5.19 2.58 -3.56
CA LYS A 360 -5.93 1.38 -3.98
C LYS A 360 -5.07 0.12 -4.16
N ASN A 361 -3.75 0.28 -4.30
CA ASN A 361 -2.80 -0.83 -4.46
C ASN A 361 -2.00 -1.12 -3.18
N VAL A 362 -2.40 -0.52 -2.05
CA VAL A 362 -1.73 -0.71 -0.75
C VAL A 362 -2.64 -1.55 0.14
N PHE A 363 -2.12 -2.66 0.65
CA PHE A 363 -2.86 -3.60 1.49
C PHE A 363 -2.11 -3.88 2.79
N TRP A 364 -2.82 -3.76 3.90
CA TRP A 364 -2.32 -4.08 5.23
C TRP A 364 -3.08 -5.29 5.76
N LEU A 365 -2.37 -6.36 6.11
CA LEU A 365 -2.94 -7.52 6.77
C LEU A 365 -2.43 -7.56 8.21
N VAL A 366 -3.31 -7.39 9.19
CA VAL A 366 -2.92 -7.34 10.61
C VAL A 366 -3.59 -8.47 11.36
N ASP A 367 -2.79 -9.37 11.92
CA ASP A 367 -3.25 -10.44 12.83
C ASP A 367 -3.12 -9.98 14.29
N GLY A 368 -3.99 -9.03 14.67
CA GLY A 368 -3.97 -8.38 15.98
C GLY A 368 -4.74 -7.06 15.98
N ALA A 369 -4.96 -6.50 17.17
CA ALA A 369 -5.71 -5.24 17.32
C ALA A 369 -5.01 -4.09 16.58
N VAL A 370 -5.82 -3.18 16.02
CA VAL A 370 -5.32 -1.99 15.32
C VAL A 370 -5.73 -0.73 16.07
N GLU A 371 -4.78 0.16 16.33
CA GLU A 371 -5.02 1.51 16.85
C GLU A 371 -4.31 2.55 15.96
N ILE A 372 -5.08 3.30 15.18
CA ILE A 372 -4.58 4.44 14.43
C ILE A 372 -4.78 5.69 15.29
N ASN A 373 -3.69 6.25 15.80
CA ASN A 373 -3.71 7.33 16.78
C ASN A 373 -4.01 8.70 16.19
N ASP A 374 -4.34 9.64 17.08
CA ASP A 374 -4.89 10.95 16.75
C ASP A 374 -4.16 11.66 15.61
N PHE A 375 -4.94 12.24 14.70
CA PHE A 375 -4.47 13.04 13.56
C PHE A 375 -3.53 12.31 12.59
N SER A 376 -3.53 10.98 12.59
CA SER A 376 -2.73 10.20 11.62
C SER A 376 -3.35 10.24 10.22
N GLU A 377 -2.50 10.23 9.20
CA GLU A 377 -2.87 10.10 7.79
C GLU A 377 -2.53 8.70 7.28
N PHE A 378 -3.52 7.80 7.30
CA PHE A 378 -3.34 6.41 6.91
C PHE A 378 -3.83 6.16 5.47
N LYS A 379 -3.11 5.33 4.70
CA LYS A 379 -3.45 5.04 3.31
C LYS A 379 -3.44 3.53 3.02
N GLY A 380 -4.41 3.08 2.25
CA GLY A 380 -4.56 1.68 1.83
C GLY A 380 -5.73 0.92 2.47
N THR A 381 -5.93 -0.31 2.01
CA THR A 381 -6.94 -1.22 2.54
C THR A 381 -6.38 -1.99 3.73
N LEU A 382 -6.85 -1.67 4.93
CA LEU A 382 -6.51 -2.34 6.18
C LEU A 382 -7.48 -3.49 6.45
N ILE A 383 -6.96 -4.71 6.50
CA ILE A 383 -7.68 -5.92 6.88
C ILE A 383 -7.14 -6.42 8.22
N CYS A 384 -7.92 -6.23 9.27
CA CYS A 384 -7.67 -6.72 10.62
C CYS A 384 -8.33 -8.08 10.82
N ASN A 385 -7.58 -9.04 11.35
CA ASN A 385 -8.08 -10.38 11.65
C ASN A 385 -8.28 -10.59 13.14
N ASN A 386 -9.46 -11.10 13.52
CA ASN A 386 -9.78 -11.52 14.90
C ASN A 386 -9.53 -10.46 15.99
N ALA A 387 -9.61 -9.18 15.66
CA ALA A 387 -9.41 -8.11 16.63
C ALA A 387 -10.12 -6.81 16.22
N ALA A 388 -10.21 -5.89 17.18
CA ALA A 388 -10.83 -4.59 16.96
C ALA A 388 -9.92 -3.63 16.17
N ILE A 389 -10.54 -2.71 15.44
CA ILE A 389 -9.89 -1.53 14.85
C ILE A 389 -10.37 -0.29 15.60
N ASN A 390 -9.45 0.58 16.01
CA ASN A 390 -9.75 1.87 16.60
C ASN A 390 -9.10 2.98 15.78
N LEU A 391 -9.92 3.82 15.14
CA LEU A 391 -9.49 5.02 14.44
C LEU A 391 -9.78 6.23 15.35
N LYS A 392 -8.74 6.80 15.93
CA LYS A 392 -8.88 7.86 16.93
C LYS A 392 -9.19 9.22 16.31
N ASN A 393 -9.45 10.18 17.20
CA ASN A 393 -9.79 11.56 16.88
C ASN A 393 -8.96 12.17 15.75
N GLY A 394 -9.62 12.64 14.71
CA GLY A 394 -8.99 13.37 13.61
C GLY A 394 -8.18 12.51 12.64
N THR A 395 -8.27 11.17 12.72
CA THR A 395 -7.63 10.28 11.74
C THR A 395 -8.19 10.53 10.35
N SER A 396 -7.31 10.67 9.36
CA SER A 396 -7.63 10.66 7.93
C SER A 396 -7.25 9.32 7.32
N LEU A 397 -8.20 8.65 6.67
CA LEU A 397 -8.02 7.37 6.00
C LEU A 397 -8.34 7.51 4.51
N GLU A 398 -7.34 7.39 3.64
CA GLU A 398 -7.54 7.21 2.19
C GLU A 398 -7.40 5.72 1.88
N GLY A 399 -8.50 4.98 2.01
CA GLY A 399 -8.42 3.55 2.18
C GLY A 399 -9.71 2.93 2.71
N ARG A 400 -9.55 1.77 3.37
CA ARG A 400 -10.64 1.03 4.00
C ARG A 400 -10.16 0.47 5.32
N ALA A 401 -11.04 0.41 6.32
CA ALA A 401 -10.81 -0.31 7.57
C ALA A 401 -11.80 -1.47 7.66
N LEU A 402 -11.28 -2.69 7.49
CA LEU A 402 -12.05 -3.91 7.37
C LEU A 402 -11.63 -4.88 8.49
N SER A 403 -12.56 -5.33 9.32
CA SER A 403 -12.30 -6.36 10.32
C SER A 403 -13.02 -7.66 9.98
N THR A 404 -12.32 -8.79 9.96
CA THR A 404 -12.96 -10.10 9.73
C THR A 404 -13.82 -10.50 10.92
N ASN A 405 -13.36 -10.19 12.14
CA ASN A 405 -13.96 -10.58 13.41
C ASN A 405 -13.46 -9.67 14.54
N GLY A 406 -14.05 -8.50 14.65
CA GLY A 406 -13.83 -7.54 15.71
C GLY A 406 -14.54 -6.22 15.41
N GLY A 407 -14.86 -5.46 16.46
CA GLY A 407 -15.54 -4.19 16.29
C GLY A 407 -14.65 -3.11 15.66
N ILE A 408 -15.28 -2.11 15.06
CA ILE A 408 -14.62 -0.89 14.58
C ILE A 408 -15.13 0.28 15.42
N LEU A 409 -14.20 1.03 16.01
CA LEU A 409 -14.47 2.24 16.76
C LEU A 409 -13.86 3.41 15.99
N THR A 410 -14.65 4.46 15.76
CA THR A 410 -14.18 5.70 15.14
C THR A 410 -14.51 6.90 16.01
N ASP A 411 -13.65 7.91 16.02
CA ASP A 411 -13.90 9.20 16.67
C ASP A 411 -13.51 10.34 15.73
N THR A 412 -14.47 11.17 15.28
CA THR A 412 -14.23 12.36 14.45
C THR A 412 -13.23 12.12 13.30
N VAL A 413 -13.50 11.12 12.44
CA VAL A 413 -12.60 10.69 11.37
C VAL A 413 -13.02 11.22 10.00
N ILE A 414 -12.08 11.30 9.07
CA ILE A 414 -12.35 11.46 7.63
C ILE A 414 -11.89 10.18 6.94
N ALA A 415 -12.79 9.40 6.36
CA ALA A 415 -12.45 8.14 5.73
C ALA A 415 -13.02 8.06 4.30
N ASN A 416 -12.16 7.89 3.31
CA ASN A 416 -12.55 7.89 1.89
C ASN A 416 -12.08 6.59 1.23
N MET A 417 -13.01 5.79 0.71
CA MET A 417 -12.62 4.64 -0.09
C MET A 417 -11.92 5.07 -1.39
N PRO A 418 -10.87 4.35 -1.80
CA PRO A 418 -10.28 4.51 -3.12
C PRO A 418 -11.27 4.14 -4.22
N VAL A 419 -11.11 4.76 -5.39
CA VAL A 419 -11.89 4.43 -6.59
C VAL A 419 -11.82 2.93 -6.92
N GLY A 420 -12.94 2.35 -7.35
CA GLY A 420 -13.02 0.92 -7.68
C GLY A 420 -14.35 0.27 -7.31
N CYS A 421 -15.16 0.91 -6.47
CA CYS A 421 -16.57 0.56 -6.34
C CYS A 421 -17.30 0.97 -7.62
N GLU A 422 -17.48 0.00 -8.51
CA GLU A 422 -18.59 0.07 -9.44
C GLU A 422 -19.83 -0.27 -8.63
N SER A 423 -20.88 0.56 -8.71
CA SER A 423 -22.17 0.24 -8.13
C SER A 423 -22.68 -1.08 -8.72
N LEU A 424 -22.27 -2.18 -8.12
CA LEU A 424 -23.01 -3.42 -8.13
C LEU A 424 -24.07 -3.21 -7.06
N GLY A 425 -25.00 -2.29 -7.36
CA GLY A 425 -26.33 -2.41 -6.80
C GLY A 425 -26.79 -3.81 -7.20
N THR A 426 -26.59 -4.79 -6.32
CA THR A 426 -27.50 -5.91 -6.27
C THR A 426 -28.84 -5.21 -6.06
N GLU A 427 -29.67 -5.17 -7.11
CA GLU A 427 -31.07 -4.85 -6.88
C GLU A 427 -31.49 -5.70 -5.71
N ASP A 428 -31.99 -5.04 -4.67
CA ASP A 428 -32.52 -5.70 -3.51
C ASP A 428 -33.57 -6.70 -4.00
N VAL A 429 -33.21 -7.99 -4.07
CA VAL A 429 -34.12 -9.08 -4.40
C VAL A 429 -34.96 -9.42 -3.16
N ALA A 430 -35.22 -8.43 -2.30
CA ALA A 430 -36.09 -8.54 -1.15
C ALA A 430 -36.87 -7.23 -0.85
N ALA A 431 -37.54 -6.64 -1.86
CA ALA A 431 -38.95 -6.22 -1.80
C ALA A 431 -39.31 -5.20 -2.90
N ARG A 432 -39.89 -5.65 -4.01
CA ARG A 432 -40.83 -4.79 -4.75
C ARG A 432 -42.18 -5.47 -4.86
N VAL A 433 -43.09 -5.05 -3.99
CA VAL A 433 -44.42 -4.66 -4.44
C VAL A 433 -44.72 -3.31 -3.77
N ALA A 434 -44.85 -2.25 -4.57
CA ALA A 434 -45.19 -0.90 -4.12
C ALA A 434 -46.67 -0.62 -4.40
N ALA A 435 -47.57 -1.43 -3.85
CA ALA A 435 -49.00 -1.25 -4.04
C ALA A 435 -49.61 -0.32 -2.98
N LYS A 436 -50.45 0.62 -3.42
CA LYS A 436 -51.24 1.49 -2.53
C LYS A 436 -52.70 1.06 -2.57
N LEU A 437 -53.28 0.78 -1.40
CA LEU A 437 -54.69 0.44 -1.24
C LEU A 437 -55.41 1.62 -0.58
N TYR A 438 -56.34 2.24 -1.29
CA TYR A 438 -57.07 3.43 -0.81
C TYR A 438 -58.50 3.52 -1.36
N PRO A 439 -59.44 4.17 -0.66
CA PRO A 439 -59.27 4.72 0.69
C PRO A 439 -59.09 3.60 1.72
N ASN A 440 -58.39 3.91 2.81
CA ASN A 440 -58.28 3.03 3.97
C ASN A 440 -58.27 3.94 5.22
N PRO A 441 -59.36 4.03 6.00
CA PRO A 441 -60.56 3.16 5.96
C PRO A 441 -61.46 3.32 4.72
N PHE A 442 -62.21 2.28 4.37
CA PHE A 442 -63.17 2.25 3.23
C PHE A 442 -64.58 1.83 3.66
N THR A 443 -65.57 2.07 2.79
CA THR A 443 -66.98 1.67 3.01
C THR A 443 -67.46 0.78 1.86
N ASP A 444 -67.50 1.31 0.63
CA ASP A 444 -68.10 0.58 -0.51
C ASP A 444 -67.07 0.00 -1.51
N TYR A 445 -65.83 0.49 -1.49
CA TYR A 445 -64.79 0.04 -2.42
C TYR A 445 -63.38 0.35 -1.92
N ILE A 446 -62.40 -0.40 -2.44
CA ILE A 446 -60.98 -0.09 -2.36
C ILE A 446 -60.39 0.00 -3.77
N THR A 447 -59.41 0.88 -3.95
CA THR A 447 -58.61 1.00 -5.15
C THR A 447 -57.22 0.46 -4.84
N VAL A 448 -56.75 -0.46 -5.67
CA VAL A 448 -55.39 -1.01 -5.64
C VAL A 448 -54.61 -0.36 -6.77
N SER A 449 -53.63 0.47 -6.43
CA SER A 449 -52.69 1.05 -7.39
C SER A 449 -51.36 0.31 -7.29
N VAL A 450 -50.85 -0.18 -8.42
CA VAL A 450 -49.56 -0.87 -8.55
C VAL A 450 -48.69 -0.13 -9.58
N GLU A 451 -47.37 -0.23 -9.48
CA GLU A 451 -46.48 0.32 -10.50
C GLU A 451 -46.74 -0.33 -11.87
N ALA A 452 -46.78 0.48 -12.92
CA ALA A 452 -46.92 -0.03 -14.29
C ALA A 452 -45.69 -0.90 -14.64
N ASN A 453 -45.93 -2.07 -15.27
CA ASN A 453 -44.93 -3.06 -15.74
C ASN A 453 -44.57 -4.23 -14.79
N GLN A 454 -45.33 -4.50 -13.73
CA GLN A 454 -45.06 -5.63 -12.80
C GLN A 454 -45.74 -6.98 -13.19
N GLY A 455 -46.50 -7.03 -14.28
CA GLY A 455 -47.28 -8.21 -14.68
C GLY A 455 -48.50 -8.49 -13.78
N ASP A 456 -49.25 -9.55 -14.09
CA ASP A 456 -50.47 -9.93 -13.35
C ASP A 456 -50.16 -10.22 -11.87
N SER A 457 -50.77 -9.46 -10.96
CA SER A 457 -50.66 -9.69 -9.51
C SER A 457 -51.92 -10.34 -8.96
N THR A 458 -51.81 -11.06 -7.84
CA THR A 458 -52.93 -11.68 -7.12
C THR A 458 -53.08 -11.06 -5.74
N LEU A 459 -54.20 -10.37 -5.51
CA LEU A 459 -54.60 -9.85 -4.21
C LEU A 459 -55.49 -10.86 -3.49
N VAL A 460 -55.17 -11.16 -2.23
CA VAL A 460 -56.00 -11.92 -1.31
C VAL A 460 -56.27 -11.07 -0.08
N ILE A 461 -57.53 -10.95 0.34
CA ILE A 461 -57.92 -10.26 1.57
C ILE A 461 -58.47 -11.28 2.56
N PHE A 462 -58.07 -11.14 3.83
CA PHE A 462 -58.44 -11.99 4.95
C PHE A 462 -59.18 -11.17 6.02
N ASN A 463 -60.14 -11.79 6.71
CA ASN A 463 -60.71 -11.22 7.92
C ASN A 463 -59.77 -11.41 9.13
N SER A 464 -60.15 -10.89 10.30
CA SER A 464 -59.37 -11.01 11.54
C SER A 464 -59.21 -12.45 12.06
N LEU A 465 -60.00 -13.40 11.56
CA LEU A 465 -59.89 -14.83 11.86
C LEU A 465 -58.97 -15.57 10.88
N GLY A 466 -58.36 -14.87 9.92
CA GLY A 466 -57.49 -15.44 8.89
C GLY A 466 -58.24 -16.11 7.73
N GLN A 467 -59.56 -15.99 7.67
CA GLN A 467 -60.37 -16.56 6.58
C GLN A 467 -60.29 -15.66 5.35
N THR A 468 -60.09 -16.23 4.17
CA THR A 468 -60.10 -15.49 2.90
C THR A 468 -61.50 -14.94 2.60
N VAL A 469 -61.57 -13.62 2.44
CA VAL A 469 -62.79 -12.86 2.12
C VAL A 469 -62.92 -12.66 0.62
N THR A 470 -61.82 -12.31 -0.05
CA THR A 470 -61.81 -12.20 -1.51
C THR A 470 -60.44 -12.51 -2.10
N THR A 471 -60.44 -12.91 -3.35
CA THR A 471 -59.25 -13.05 -4.19
C THR A 471 -59.52 -12.38 -5.53
N ARG A 472 -58.57 -11.56 -5.98
CA ARG A 472 -58.67 -10.76 -7.21
C ARG A 472 -57.34 -10.76 -7.95
N LYS A 473 -57.42 -10.90 -9.27
CA LYS A 473 -56.28 -10.58 -10.15
C LYS A 473 -56.25 -9.08 -10.39
N ILE A 474 -55.06 -8.50 -10.33
CA ILE A 474 -54.75 -7.10 -10.57
C ILE A 474 -53.89 -7.07 -11.83
N THR A 475 -54.50 -6.69 -12.95
CA THR A 475 -53.85 -6.63 -14.27
C THR A 475 -53.55 -5.20 -14.70
N ASP A 476 -54.33 -4.25 -14.20
CA ASP A 476 -54.20 -2.83 -14.51
C ASP A 476 -53.42 -2.10 -13.42
N ALA A 477 -52.71 -1.02 -13.80
CA ALA A 477 -51.96 -0.15 -12.88
C ALA A 477 -52.85 0.43 -11.76
N THR A 478 -54.17 0.48 -11.97
CA THR A 478 -55.14 0.85 -10.95
C THR A 478 -56.40 0.02 -11.14
N THR A 479 -56.76 -0.75 -10.11
CA THR A 479 -57.94 -1.62 -10.11
C THR A 479 -58.86 -1.24 -8.96
N ARG A 480 -60.13 -0.94 -9.26
CA ARG A 480 -61.17 -0.73 -8.24
C ARG A 480 -61.84 -2.06 -7.90
N ILE A 481 -62.01 -2.32 -6.61
CA ILE A 481 -62.69 -3.50 -6.07
C ILE A 481 -63.83 -2.98 -5.19
N ASP A 482 -65.07 -3.18 -5.64
CA ASP A 482 -66.24 -2.93 -4.79
C ASP A 482 -66.33 -4.00 -3.69
N THR A 483 -66.65 -3.57 -2.48
CA THR A 483 -66.61 -4.38 -1.25
C THR A 483 -67.94 -4.29 -0.52
N ASP A 484 -68.48 -5.42 -0.06
CA ASP A 484 -69.65 -5.47 0.86
C ASP A 484 -69.24 -5.87 2.30
N PHE A 485 -67.98 -5.58 2.65
CA PHE A 485 -67.38 -6.12 3.86
C PHE A 485 -68.04 -5.54 5.11
N VAL A 486 -68.31 -6.39 6.09
CA VAL A 486 -68.78 -5.95 7.41
C VAL A 486 -67.70 -5.09 8.08
N SER A 487 -68.11 -4.04 8.80
CA SER A 487 -67.22 -3.15 9.53
C SER A 487 -66.22 -3.93 10.39
N GLY A 488 -64.93 -3.65 10.24
CA GLY A 488 -63.88 -4.42 10.92
C GLY A 488 -62.49 -4.27 10.33
N ILE A 489 -61.54 -5.02 10.90
CA ILE A 489 -60.15 -5.07 10.45
C ILE A 489 -59.97 -6.25 9.51
N TYR A 490 -59.32 -5.97 8.37
CA TYR A 490 -58.93 -6.96 7.37
C TYR A 490 -57.42 -6.87 7.13
N PHE A 491 -56.86 -7.95 6.61
CA PHE A 491 -55.47 -8.02 6.18
C PHE A 491 -55.44 -8.35 4.70
N TYR A 492 -54.48 -7.81 3.95
CA TYR A 492 -54.27 -8.20 2.57
C TYR A 492 -52.89 -8.82 2.38
N LYS A 493 -52.80 -9.69 1.38
CA LYS A 493 -51.57 -10.22 0.80
C LYS A 493 -51.67 -10.03 -0.71
N LEU A 494 -50.75 -9.28 -1.29
CA LEU A 494 -50.60 -9.10 -2.71
C LEU A 494 -49.35 -9.87 -3.16
N THR A 495 -49.49 -10.71 -4.18
CA THR A 495 -48.38 -11.47 -4.76
C THR A 495 -48.23 -11.09 -6.23
N ASP A 496 -47.07 -10.60 -6.63
CA ASP A 496 -46.83 -10.21 -8.03
C ASP A 496 -46.54 -11.42 -8.95
N ALA A 497 -46.39 -11.19 -10.24
CA ALA A 497 -46.10 -12.23 -11.23
C ALA A 497 -44.75 -12.93 -11.00
N ARG A 498 -43.85 -12.33 -10.21
CA ARG A 498 -42.52 -12.85 -9.88
C ARG A 498 -42.50 -13.61 -8.55
N GLY A 499 -43.62 -13.64 -7.82
CA GLY A 499 -43.76 -14.30 -6.53
C GLY A 499 -43.43 -13.43 -5.32
N ASN A 500 -43.15 -12.14 -5.51
CA ASN A 500 -42.90 -11.20 -4.41
C ASN A 500 -44.20 -10.91 -3.67
N VAL A 501 -44.11 -10.68 -2.35
CA VAL A 501 -45.28 -10.51 -1.48
C VAL A 501 -45.24 -9.17 -0.75
N GLN A 502 -46.33 -8.40 -0.82
CA GLN A 502 -46.63 -7.29 0.10
C GLN A 502 -47.87 -7.63 0.92
N SER A 503 -47.83 -7.33 2.22
CA SER A 503 -48.98 -7.50 3.11
C SER A 503 -49.27 -6.23 3.89
N GLY A 504 -50.52 -6.05 4.34
CA GLY A 504 -50.87 -4.90 5.16
C GLY A 504 -52.29 -4.98 5.72
N LYS A 505 -52.71 -3.91 6.40
CA LYS A 505 -54.00 -3.83 7.12
C LYS A 505 -54.98 -2.91 6.40
N LEU A 506 -56.24 -3.31 6.34
CA LEU A 506 -57.37 -2.53 5.85
C LEU A 506 -58.44 -2.40 6.94
N MET A 507 -59.20 -1.30 6.91
CA MET A 507 -60.30 -1.05 7.83
C MET A 507 -61.58 -0.77 7.05
N ALA A 508 -62.57 -1.64 7.16
CA ALA A 508 -63.92 -1.41 6.66
C ALA A 508 -64.73 -0.65 7.72
N LYS A 509 -65.45 0.40 7.31
CA LYS A 509 -66.32 1.21 8.16
C LYS A 509 -67.77 0.86 7.97
#